data_AF-A0A7C9B0D3-F1
#
_entry.id   AF-A0A7C9B0D3-F1
#
_cell.length_a   1.000
_cell.length_b   1.000
_cell.length_c   1.000
_cell.angle_alpha   90.00
_cell.angle_beta   90.00
_cell.angle_gamma   90.00
#
_symmetry.space_group_name_H-M   'P 1'
#
loop_
_entity.id
_entity.type
_entity.pdbx_description
1 polymer ?
#
loop_
_entity_poly.entity_id
_entity_poly.type
_entity_poly.pdbx_seq_one_letter_code
_entity_poly.pdbx_strand_id
1 'polypeptide(L)'
;PELENSKMAKSLPSGDSSDSDYSASATLIRFDRPIPLLRRPVPAGQTDDPNLGPYVLAFPNVQSFFSALKFCESKLLEQCEAGVRIGCSITASNKCRAPWWKNLFGKIDFRERSECEEREMAACLEGSKDKCAKFAKEKCVGPFGSARVACRERKLRDKEVDRLISYVSGLGISKGNVGFETFLGDQLKSIPV
;
A
#
# COMPACT_ATOMS: atom_id res chain seq x y z
N PRO A 1 18.87 43.75 -31.59
CA PRO A 1 19.71 44.96 -31.62
C PRO A 1 20.24 45.27 -30.20
N GLU A 2 21.55 45.03 -30.03
CA GLU A 2 22.53 45.64 -29.10
C GLU A 2 22.18 45.67 -27.60
N LEU A 3 22.73 44.78 -26.76
CA LEU A 3 24.06 44.83 -26.10
C LEU A 3 24.38 46.15 -25.38
N GLU A 4 24.41 46.14 -24.04
CA GLU A 4 25.65 46.45 -23.31
C GLU A 4 25.62 46.02 -21.82
N ASN A 5 26.82 45.72 -21.32
CA ASN A 5 27.17 45.12 -20.04
C ASN A 5 27.23 46.14 -18.89
N SER A 6 26.95 45.72 -17.64
CA SER A 6 27.87 46.02 -16.55
C SER A 6 27.57 45.35 -15.20
N LYS A 7 28.63 44.71 -14.71
CA LYS A 7 29.12 44.67 -13.32
C LYS A 7 28.36 43.80 -12.30
N MET A 8 28.98 42.65 -12.06
CA MET A 8 29.05 42.05 -10.73
C MET A 8 29.56 43.08 -9.71
N ALA A 9 28.73 43.39 -8.71
CA ALA A 9 29.19 43.92 -7.44
C ALA A 9 28.85 42.89 -6.37
N LYS A 10 29.90 42.31 -5.81
CA LYS A 10 29.91 41.39 -4.68
C LYS A 10 29.74 42.23 -3.42
N SER A 11 28.60 42.15 -2.74
CA SER A 11 28.45 42.65 -1.36
C SER A 11 28.67 41.48 -0.38
N LEU A 12 29.66 41.65 0.51
CA LEU A 12 29.87 40.82 1.70
C LEU A 12 28.77 41.11 2.74
N PRO A 13 28.52 40.20 3.70
CA PRO A 13 27.39 40.28 4.60
C PRO A 13 27.65 41.33 5.68
N SER A 14 26.87 42.40 5.66
CA SER A 14 26.76 43.34 6.78
C SER A 14 25.88 42.72 7.87
N GLY A 15 26.39 42.74 9.09
CA GLY A 15 25.93 41.99 10.27
C GLY A 15 24.44 42.04 10.61
N ASP A 16 24.02 40.92 11.21
CA ASP A 16 22.90 40.68 12.13
C ASP A 16 21.97 41.87 12.42
N SER A 17 20.95 42.03 11.59
CA SER A 17 19.62 42.38 12.09
C SER A 17 18.86 41.07 12.30
N SER A 18 18.88 40.54 13.52
CA SER A 18 17.98 39.46 13.92
C SER A 18 16.55 40.00 14.09
N ASP A 19 15.99 40.52 13.01
CA ASP A 19 14.54 40.60 12.84
C ASP A 19 14.10 39.17 12.51
N SER A 20 13.97 38.36 13.56
CA SER A 20 13.23 37.11 13.44
C SER A 20 11.82 37.46 12.98
N ASP A 21 11.45 36.98 11.80
CA ASP A 21 10.10 37.08 11.25
C ASP A 21 9.12 36.38 12.22
N TYR A 22 8.65 37.10 13.25
CA TYR A 22 7.59 36.67 14.16
C TYR A 22 6.20 36.75 13.51
N SER A 23 6.12 36.52 12.20
CA SER A 23 4.85 36.45 11.50
C SER A 23 4.06 35.25 12.02
N ALA A 24 2.75 35.41 12.22
CA ALA A 24 1.87 34.31 12.62
C ALA A 24 2.02 33.09 11.68
N SER A 25 2.31 33.30 10.39
CA SER A 25 2.58 32.23 9.45
C SER A 25 3.83 31.39 9.76
N ALA A 26 4.81 31.94 10.48
CA ALA A 26 6.03 31.23 10.90
C ALA A 26 5.80 30.29 12.11
N THR A 27 4.77 30.56 12.91
CA THR A 27 4.41 29.76 14.10
C THR A 27 3.26 28.78 13.84
N LEU A 28 2.59 28.89 12.68
CA LEU A 28 1.45 28.03 12.35
C LEU A 28 1.90 26.66 11.80
N ILE A 29 1.76 25.63 12.63
CA ILE A 29 1.84 24.24 12.19
C ILE A 29 0.55 23.93 11.42
N ARG A 30 0.64 23.84 10.10
CA ARG A 30 -0.49 23.39 9.27
C ARG A 30 -0.62 21.89 9.43
N PHE A 31 -1.73 21.47 10.02
CA PHE A 31 -2.13 20.07 9.93
C PHE A 31 -2.52 19.76 8.50
N ASP A 32 -2.05 18.61 8.02
CA ASP A 32 -2.53 18.07 6.76
C ASP A 32 -4.05 17.86 6.85
N ARG A 33 -4.72 18.07 5.72
CA ARG A 33 -6.15 17.78 5.64
C ARG A 33 -6.38 16.30 6.00
N PRO A 34 -7.46 15.98 6.72
CA PRO A 34 -7.73 14.62 7.10
C PRO A 34 -7.81 13.72 5.87
N ILE A 35 -7.16 12.57 5.95
CA ILE A 35 -7.20 11.56 4.88
C ILE A 35 -8.67 11.10 4.74
N PRO A 36 -9.27 11.19 3.54
CA PRO A 36 -10.64 10.78 3.34
C PRO A 36 -10.79 9.29 3.62
N LEU A 37 -11.88 8.92 4.31
CA LEU A 37 -12.17 7.52 4.62
C LEU A 37 -12.29 6.70 3.32
N LEU A 38 -11.61 5.55 3.30
CA LEU A 38 -11.65 4.61 2.17
C LEU A 38 -13.06 4.07 1.92
N ARG A 39 -13.83 3.92 2.99
CA ARG A 39 -15.21 3.44 2.97
C ARG A 39 -16.13 4.46 3.61
N ARG A 40 -17.35 4.52 3.12
CA ARG A 40 -18.40 5.40 3.63
C ARG A 40 -19.58 4.55 4.11
N PRO A 41 -20.34 5.02 5.10
CA PRO A 41 -21.59 4.37 5.48
C PRO A 41 -22.58 4.41 4.31
N VAL A 42 -23.19 3.27 4.03
CA VAL A 42 -24.33 3.10 3.11
C VAL A 42 -25.44 2.36 3.86
N PRO A 43 -26.73 2.59 3.54
CA PRO A 43 -27.82 1.84 4.15
C PRO A 43 -27.59 0.33 4.00
N ALA A 44 -27.81 -0.41 5.08
CA ALA A 44 -27.73 -1.88 5.08
C ALA A 44 -28.81 -2.47 4.15
N GLY A 45 -28.44 -3.49 3.39
CA GLY A 45 -29.35 -4.27 2.55
C GLY A 45 -30.05 -5.37 3.33
N GLN A 46 -30.96 -6.09 2.68
CA GLN A 46 -31.66 -7.23 3.29
C GLN A 46 -30.73 -8.42 3.59
N THR A 47 -29.58 -8.49 2.90
CA THR A 47 -28.55 -9.52 3.09
C THR A 47 -27.56 -9.21 4.21
N ASP A 48 -27.58 -8.00 4.76
CA ASP A 48 -26.69 -7.59 5.83
C ASP A 48 -27.24 -8.03 7.20
N ASP A 49 -26.34 -8.27 8.16
CA ASP A 49 -26.73 -8.67 9.51
C ASP A 49 -27.51 -7.53 10.20
N PRO A 50 -28.80 -7.72 10.53
CA PRO A 50 -29.62 -6.68 11.13
C PRO A 50 -29.13 -6.26 12.52
N ASN A 51 -28.33 -7.08 13.19
CA ASN A 51 -27.77 -6.76 14.51
C ASN A 51 -26.62 -5.74 14.46
N LEU A 52 -26.01 -5.52 13.29
CA LEU A 52 -24.91 -4.57 13.12
C LEU A 52 -25.37 -3.12 12.91
N GLY A 53 -26.69 -2.92 12.82
CA GLY A 53 -27.32 -1.61 12.69
C GLY A 53 -27.69 -1.24 11.25
N PRO A 54 -28.24 -0.02 11.05
CA PRO A 54 -28.85 0.36 9.78
C PRO A 54 -27.86 0.73 8.67
N TYR A 55 -26.55 0.71 8.94
CA TYR A 55 -25.52 1.13 7.99
C TYR A 55 -24.36 0.14 7.93
N VAL A 56 -23.83 -0.06 6.73
CA VAL A 56 -22.61 -0.84 6.44
C VAL A 56 -21.57 0.02 5.75
N LEU A 57 -20.29 -0.34 5.85
CA LEU A 57 -19.19 0.40 5.22
C LEU A 57 -18.92 -0.12 3.80
N ALA A 58 -19.02 0.76 2.81
CA ALA A 58 -18.77 0.45 1.40
C ALA A 58 -17.77 1.42 0.75
N PHE A 59 -17.01 0.93 -0.22
CA PHE A 59 -16.24 1.77 -1.12
C PHE A 59 -17.18 2.60 -1.99
N PRO A 60 -16.90 3.90 -2.22
CA PRO A 60 -17.80 4.78 -2.96
C PRO A 60 -17.96 4.41 -4.44
N ASN A 61 -16.98 3.70 -5.03
CA ASN A 61 -17.03 3.19 -6.39
C ASN A 61 -16.01 2.07 -6.61
N VAL A 62 -16.15 1.35 -7.72
CA VAL A 62 -15.28 0.22 -8.11
C VAL A 62 -13.81 0.64 -8.23
N GLN A 63 -13.53 1.84 -8.72
CA GLN A 63 -12.15 2.32 -8.87
C GLN A 63 -11.48 2.53 -7.51
N SER A 64 -12.20 3.06 -6.52
CA SER A 64 -11.69 3.24 -5.16
C SER A 64 -11.41 1.91 -4.46
N PHE A 65 -12.20 0.87 -4.77
CA PHE A 65 -11.93 -0.48 -4.29
C PHE A 65 -10.61 -1.01 -4.87
N PHE A 66 -10.45 -1.00 -6.19
CA PHE A 66 -9.24 -1.52 -6.84
C PHE A 66 -7.99 -0.70 -6.51
N SER A 67 -8.10 0.62 -6.37
CA SER A 67 -6.96 1.44 -5.98
C SER A 67 -6.51 1.16 -4.56
N ALA A 68 -7.45 1.05 -3.61
CA ALA A 68 -7.15 0.70 -2.23
C ALA A 68 -6.57 -0.72 -2.10
N LEU A 69 -7.07 -1.67 -2.88
CA LEU A 69 -6.56 -3.02 -2.92
C LEU A 69 -5.11 -3.05 -3.45
N LYS A 70 -4.86 -2.43 -4.61
CA LYS A 70 -3.52 -2.36 -5.18
C LYS A 70 -2.55 -1.66 -4.23
N PHE A 71 -3.01 -0.63 -3.52
CA PHE A 71 -2.23 0.03 -2.49
C PHE A 71 -1.92 -0.90 -1.30
N CYS A 72 -2.90 -1.67 -0.82
CA CYS A 72 -2.71 -2.71 0.22
C CYS A 72 -1.62 -3.71 -0.22
N GLU A 73 -1.76 -4.30 -1.41
CA GLU A 73 -0.82 -5.29 -1.92
C GLU A 73 0.59 -4.71 -2.07
N SER A 74 0.70 -3.52 -2.66
CA SER A 74 1.99 -2.84 -2.84
C SER A 74 2.64 -2.54 -1.50
N LYS A 75 1.88 -2.05 -0.51
CA LYS A 75 2.45 -1.70 0.80
C LYS A 75 2.87 -2.94 1.56
N LEU A 76 2.08 -4.00 1.54
CA LEU A 76 2.44 -5.26 2.19
C LEU A 76 3.64 -5.93 1.52
N LEU A 77 3.76 -5.83 0.19
CA LEU A 77 4.94 -6.30 -0.53
C LEU A 77 6.19 -5.53 -0.11
N GLU A 78 6.13 -4.20 -0.08
CA GLU A 78 7.24 -3.35 0.36
C GLU A 78 7.68 -3.67 1.81
N GLN A 79 6.72 -3.83 2.73
CA GLN A 79 7.01 -4.17 4.12
C GLN A 79 7.60 -5.58 4.26
N CYS A 80 7.10 -6.55 3.48
CA CYS A 80 7.66 -7.89 3.45
C CYS A 80 9.09 -7.88 2.93
N GLU A 81 9.36 -7.20 1.82
CA GLU A 81 10.71 -7.09 1.26
C GLU A 81 11.67 -6.40 2.23
N ALA A 82 11.22 -5.36 2.94
CA ALA A 82 12.02 -4.71 3.97
C ALA A 82 12.35 -5.66 5.13
N GLY A 83 11.37 -6.43 5.62
CA GLY A 83 11.59 -7.44 6.66
C GLY A 83 12.51 -8.57 6.19
N VAL A 84 12.35 -9.03 4.95
CA VAL A 84 13.20 -10.04 4.31
C VAL A 84 14.64 -9.56 4.17
N ARG A 85 14.89 -8.28 3.83
CA ARG A 85 16.27 -7.74 3.79
C ARG A 85 16.99 -7.89 5.13
N ILE A 86 16.30 -7.61 6.23
CA ILE A 86 16.85 -7.77 7.58
C ILE A 86 17.02 -9.26 7.93
N GLY A 87 16.01 -10.09 7.65
CA GLY A 87 16.09 -11.53 7.93
C GLY A 87 17.20 -12.24 7.13
N CYS A 88 17.36 -11.86 5.86
CA CYS A 88 18.40 -12.40 4.99
C CYS A 88 19.79 -11.95 5.39
N SER A 89 19.99 -10.71 5.84
CA SER A 89 21.31 -10.26 6.32
C SER A 89 21.75 -11.03 7.57
N ILE A 90 20.83 -11.28 8.51
CA ILE A 90 21.09 -12.11 9.69
C ILE A 90 21.41 -13.55 9.28
N THR A 91 20.62 -14.12 8.36
CA THR A 91 20.81 -15.50 7.88
C THR A 91 22.14 -15.65 7.15
N ALA A 92 22.49 -14.71 6.27
CA ALA A 92 23.76 -14.68 5.57
C ALA A 92 24.94 -14.59 6.54
N SER A 93 24.88 -13.68 7.52
CA SER A 93 25.95 -13.53 8.51
C SER A 93 26.14 -14.78 9.38
N ASN A 94 25.05 -15.46 9.74
CA ASN A 94 25.11 -16.71 10.49
C ASN A 94 25.72 -17.85 9.66
N LYS A 95 25.37 -17.95 8.38
CA LYS A 95 25.93 -18.97 7.47
C LYS A 95 27.40 -18.74 7.16
N CYS A 96 27.81 -17.49 6.99
CA CYS A 96 29.18 -17.11 6.62
C CYS A 96 30.09 -16.88 7.84
N ARG A 97 29.62 -17.20 9.04
CA ARG A 97 30.39 -17.00 10.27
C ARG A 97 31.58 -17.97 10.30
N ALA A 98 32.78 -17.42 10.53
CA ALA A 98 33.96 -18.23 10.80
C ALA A 98 33.73 -19.10 12.06
N PRO A 99 34.20 -20.37 12.07
CA PRO A 99 34.18 -21.20 13.26
C PRO A 99 34.84 -20.50 14.44
N TRP A 100 34.32 -20.71 15.65
CA TRP A 100 34.77 -20.00 16.85
C TRP A 100 36.27 -20.16 17.14
N TRP A 101 36.87 -21.31 16.81
CA TRP A 101 38.29 -21.57 17.00
C TRP A 101 39.20 -20.72 16.10
N LYS A 102 38.74 -20.32 14.91
CA LYS A 102 39.50 -19.40 14.03
C LYS A 102 39.64 -18.02 14.65
N ASN A 103 38.72 -17.60 15.52
CA ASN A 103 38.83 -16.32 16.23
C ASN A 103 39.83 -16.37 17.40
N LEU A 104 40.16 -17.55 17.93
CA LEU A 104 41.14 -17.71 19.02
C LEU A 104 42.57 -17.91 18.51
N PHE A 105 42.75 -18.66 17.42
CA PHE A 105 44.06 -19.14 17.00
C PHE A 105 44.42 -18.84 15.54
N GLY A 106 43.54 -18.13 14.81
CA GLY A 106 43.70 -17.91 13.37
C GLY A 106 43.49 -16.45 12.94
N LYS A 107 43.85 -16.17 11.69
CA LYS A 107 43.53 -14.89 11.03
C LYS A 107 42.15 -15.01 10.39
N ILE A 108 41.27 -14.06 10.70
CA ILE A 108 39.95 -13.96 10.08
C ILE A 108 40.12 -13.29 8.71
N ASP A 109 39.64 -13.92 7.64
CA ASP A 109 39.55 -13.29 6.32
C ASP A 109 38.19 -12.58 6.19
N PHE A 110 38.22 -11.25 6.31
CA PHE A 110 37.03 -10.42 6.17
C PHE A 110 36.51 -10.34 4.72
N ARG A 111 37.39 -10.53 3.73
CA ARG A 111 37.01 -10.44 2.32
C ARG A 111 36.22 -11.67 1.89
N GLU A 112 36.73 -12.86 2.21
CA GLU A 112 36.02 -14.12 1.96
C GLU A 112 34.64 -14.12 2.63
N ARG A 113 34.57 -13.60 3.86
CA ARG A 113 33.31 -13.44 4.58
C ARG A 113 32.34 -12.50 3.88
N SER A 114 32.80 -11.32 3.43
CA SER A 114 31.95 -10.35 2.71
C SER A 114 31.38 -10.95 1.43
N GLU A 115 32.20 -11.63 0.63
CA GLU A 115 31.77 -12.28 -0.61
C GLU A 115 30.76 -13.42 -0.36
N CYS A 116 30.92 -14.15 0.75
CA CYS A 116 29.93 -15.13 1.19
C CYS A 116 28.61 -14.46 1.59
N GLU A 117 28.67 -13.41 2.41
CA GLU A 117 27.47 -12.73 2.91
C GLU A 117 26.68 -12.09 1.77
N GLU A 118 27.34 -11.47 0.79
CA GLU A 118 26.69 -10.93 -0.42
C GLU A 118 25.98 -12.02 -1.24
N ARG A 119 26.62 -13.16 -1.45
CA ARG A 119 26.04 -14.28 -2.21
C ARG A 119 24.84 -14.91 -1.50
N GLU A 120 24.98 -15.17 -0.20
CA GLU A 120 23.90 -15.75 0.61
C GLU A 120 22.72 -14.78 0.76
N MET A 121 23.00 -13.48 0.91
CA MET A 121 21.96 -12.46 0.95
C MET A 121 21.21 -12.37 -0.38
N ALA A 122 21.92 -12.31 -1.51
CA ALA A 122 21.29 -12.26 -2.83
C ALA A 122 20.39 -13.48 -3.08
N ALA A 123 20.88 -14.69 -2.79
CA ALA A 123 20.11 -15.93 -2.94
C ALA A 123 18.85 -15.94 -2.03
N CYS A 124 19.00 -15.49 -0.78
CA CYS A 124 17.87 -15.40 0.16
C CYS A 124 16.81 -14.38 -0.28
N LEU A 125 17.23 -13.20 -0.76
CA LEU A 125 16.31 -12.18 -1.28
C LEU A 125 15.53 -12.69 -2.48
N GLU A 126 16.21 -13.31 -3.45
CA GLU A 126 15.59 -13.85 -4.66
C GLU A 126 14.55 -14.93 -4.31
N GLY A 127 14.93 -15.89 -3.46
CA GLY A 127 14.05 -16.97 -3.02
C GLY A 127 12.87 -16.54 -2.13
N SER A 128 12.80 -15.26 -1.77
CA SER A 128 11.75 -14.69 -0.91
C SER A 128 10.76 -13.80 -1.67
N LYS A 129 11.05 -13.37 -2.91
CA LYS A 129 10.17 -12.49 -3.70
C LYS A 129 8.77 -13.06 -3.88
N ASP A 130 8.67 -14.30 -4.34
CA ASP A 130 7.38 -14.97 -4.56
C ASP A 130 6.59 -15.15 -3.27
N LYS A 131 7.29 -15.40 -2.16
CA LYS A 131 6.68 -15.52 -0.83
C LYS A 131 6.09 -14.19 -0.38
N CYS A 132 6.80 -13.08 -0.59
CA CYS A 132 6.29 -11.74 -0.31
C CYS A 132 5.10 -11.37 -1.19
N ALA A 133 5.16 -11.66 -2.49
CA ALA A 133 4.04 -11.43 -3.40
C ALA A 133 2.80 -12.23 -3.00
N LYS A 134 2.98 -13.50 -2.64
CA LYS A 134 1.89 -14.36 -2.14
C LYS A 134 1.33 -13.85 -0.83
N PHE A 135 2.20 -13.53 0.13
CA PHE A 135 1.81 -12.96 1.43
C PHE A 135 0.98 -11.68 1.28
N ALA A 136 1.42 -10.76 0.42
CA ALA A 136 0.72 -9.50 0.18
C ALA A 136 -0.72 -9.73 -0.33
N LYS A 137 -0.89 -10.62 -1.31
CA LYS A 137 -2.21 -10.98 -1.85
C LYS A 137 -3.10 -11.62 -0.78
N GLU A 138 -2.60 -12.66 -0.11
CA GLU A 138 -3.33 -13.40 0.92
C GLU A 138 -3.82 -12.51 2.07
N LYS A 139 -2.99 -11.55 2.51
CA LYS A 139 -3.35 -10.63 3.58
C LYS A 139 -4.36 -9.57 3.16
N CYS A 140 -4.45 -9.22 1.88
CA CYS A 140 -5.52 -8.34 1.39
C CYS A 140 -6.85 -9.10 1.19
N VAL A 141 -6.89 -10.45 1.17
CA VAL A 141 -8.14 -11.22 1.01
C VAL A 141 -9.15 -10.93 2.11
N GLY A 142 -8.74 -10.95 3.39
CA GLY A 142 -9.67 -10.74 4.50
C GLY A 142 -10.35 -9.37 4.46
N PRO A 143 -9.59 -8.26 4.43
CA PRO A 143 -10.17 -6.92 4.42
C PRO A 143 -10.98 -6.59 3.17
N PHE A 144 -10.61 -7.12 2.00
CA PHE A 144 -11.24 -6.76 0.71
C PHE A 144 -12.25 -7.79 0.21
N GLY A 145 -12.18 -9.04 0.65
CA GLY A 145 -12.98 -10.14 0.11
C GLY A 145 -14.47 -10.01 0.40
N SER A 146 -14.84 -9.46 1.56
CA SER A 146 -16.23 -9.17 1.96
C SER A 146 -16.56 -7.67 1.86
N ALA A 147 -15.68 -6.85 1.28
CA ALA A 147 -15.90 -5.41 1.22
C ALA A 147 -16.98 -5.04 0.19
N ARG A 148 -17.91 -4.19 0.60
CA ARG A 148 -18.99 -3.69 -0.27
C ARG A 148 -18.48 -2.57 -1.18
N VAL A 149 -19.07 -2.46 -2.37
CA VAL A 149 -18.90 -1.31 -3.28
C VAL A 149 -20.26 -0.69 -3.53
N ALA A 150 -20.40 0.61 -3.25
CA ALA A 150 -21.61 1.35 -3.51
C ALA A 150 -21.88 1.40 -5.03
N CYS A 151 -23.00 0.82 -5.45
CA CYS A 151 -23.52 1.01 -6.80
C CYS A 151 -24.42 2.24 -6.78
N ARG A 152 -24.06 3.28 -7.53
CA ARG A 152 -25.02 4.34 -7.84
C ARG A 152 -26.07 3.78 -8.80
N GLU A 153 -27.27 4.37 -8.83
CA GLU A 153 -28.37 4.01 -9.76
C GLU A 153 -27.97 3.94 -11.24
N ARG A 154 -26.81 4.49 -11.60
CA ARG A 154 -26.17 4.24 -12.90
C ARG A 154 -25.53 2.85 -12.87
N LYS A 155 -26.20 1.89 -13.51
CA LYS A 155 -25.73 0.52 -13.81
C LYS A 155 -24.20 0.47 -13.89
N LEU A 156 -23.59 -0.40 -13.08
CA LEU A 156 -22.21 -0.80 -13.32
C LEU A 156 -22.10 -1.29 -14.76
N ARG A 157 -21.05 -0.90 -15.47
CA ARG A 157 -20.79 -1.45 -16.81
C ARG A 157 -20.48 -2.94 -16.66
N ASP A 158 -20.98 -3.76 -17.58
CA ASP A 158 -20.75 -5.23 -17.54
C ASP A 158 -19.27 -5.59 -17.36
N LYS A 159 -18.37 -4.87 -18.05
CA LYS A 159 -16.91 -5.03 -17.91
C LYS A 159 -16.38 -4.83 -16.49
N GLU A 160 -16.98 -3.92 -15.72
CA GLU A 160 -16.59 -3.66 -14.32
C GLU A 160 -17.10 -4.76 -13.39
N VAL A 161 -18.30 -5.28 -13.66
CA VAL A 161 -18.86 -6.45 -12.95
C VAL A 161 -18.02 -7.69 -13.23
N ASP A 162 -17.70 -7.97 -14.49
CA ASP A 162 -16.84 -9.09 -14.89
C ASP A 162 -15.48 -9.04 -14.22
N ARG A 163 -14.88 -7.84 -14.13
CA ARG A 163 -13.59 -7.64 -13.46
C ARG A 163 -13.67 -7.94 -11.96
N LEU A 164 -14.76 -7.55 -11.30
CA LEU A 164 -14.99 -7.84 -9.89
C LEU A 164 -15.21 -9.34 -9.67
N ILE A 165 -16.04 -9.98 -10.50
CA ILE A 165 -16.30 -11.42 -10.43
C ILE A 165 -15.01 -12.22 -10.68
N SER A 166 -14.25 -11.87 -11.71
CA SER A 166 -12.97 -12.51 -12.04
C SER A 166 -11.99 -12.42 -10.87
N TYR A 167 -11.91 -11.27 -10.23
CA TYR A 167 -11.02 -11.06 -9.09
C TYR A 167 -11.43 -11.89 -7.87
N VAL A 168 -12.70 -11.83 -7.46
CA VAL A 168 -13.21 -12.59 -6.31
C VAL A 168 -13.06 -14.10 -6.54
N SER A 169 -13.30 -14.55 -7.77
CA SER A 169 -13.06 -15.95 -8.17
C SER A 169 -11.57 -16.33 -8.12
N GLY A 170 -10.69 -15.43 -8.56
CA GLY A 170 -9.24 -15.59 -8.50
C GLY A 170 -8.65 -15.58 -7.09
N LEU A 171 -9.35 -14.99 -6.12
CA LEU A 171 -9.01 -15.04 -4.70
C LEU A 171 -9.52 -16.32 -3.99
N GLY A 172 -10.24 -17.21 -4.67
CA GLY A 172 -10.82 -18.41 -4.06
C GLY A 172 -11.95 -18.12 -3.06
N ILE A 173 -12.55 -16.92 -3.12
CA ILE A 173 -13.68 -16.56 -2.27
C ILE A 173 -14.94 -17.15 -2.91
N SER A 174 -15.50 -18.17 -2.28
CA SER A 174 -16.75 -18.81 -2.72
C SER A 174 -17.88 -17.79 -2.89
N LYS A 175 -18.64 -17.98 -3.98
CA LYS A 175 -19.80 -17.16 -4.43
C LYS A 175 -20.85 -16.86 -3.34
N GLY A 176 -20.88 -17.62 -2.24
CA GLY A 176 -21.87 -17.48 -1.15
C GLY A 176 -21.60 -16.37 -0.13
N ASN A 177 -20.42 -15.74 -0.12
CA ASN A 177 -20.06 -14.67 0.84
C ASN A 177 -19.79 -13.30 0.19
N VAL A 178 -19.94 -13.21 -1.13
CA VAL A 178 -19.73 -11.95 -1.85
C VAL A 178 -21.02 -11.16 -1.72
N GLY A 179 -20.95 -10.08 -0.95
CA GLY A 179 -21.99 -9.07 -0.86
C GLY A 179 -22.18 -8.26 -2.15
N PHE A 180 -22.17 -8.94 -3.29
CA PHE A 180 -22.46 -8.36 -4.59
C PHE A 180 -23.96 -8.52 -4.85
N GLU A 181 -24.78 -7.80 -4.08
CA GLU A 181 -26.14 -7.52 -4.55
C GLU A 181 -26.01 -6.56 -5.74
N THR A 182 -25.74 -7.11 -6.91
CA THR A 182 -26.29 -6.53 -8.12
C THR A 182 -27.80 -6.48 -7.92
N PHE A 183 -28.36 -5.29 -7.72
CA PHE A 183 -29.77 -4.99 -7.92
C PHE A 183 -30.16 -5.25 -9.40
N LEU A 184 -30.14 -6.51 -9.79
CA LEU A 184 -30.56 -7.00 -11.10
C LEU A 184 -31.95 -7.65 -11.03
N GLY A 185 -32.70 -7.40 -9.95
CA GLY A 185 -33.99 -8.03 -9.66
C GLY A 185 -35.25 -7.19 -9.91
N ASP A 186 -35.28 -5.90 -9.57
CA ASP A 186 -36.59 -5.26 -9.28
C ASP A 186 -37.01 -4.07 -10.17
N GLN A 187 -36.41 -3.88 -11.35
CA GLN A 187 -36.88 -2.85 -12.30
C GLN A 187 -37.34 -3.40 -13.66
N LEU A 188 -37.75 -4.68 -13.70
CA LEU A 188 -38.41 -5.29 -14.88
C LEU A 188 -39.84 -5.78 -14.60
N LYS A 189 -40.44 -5.40 -13.47
CA LYS A 189 -41.88 -5.59 -13.21
C LYS A 189 -42.56 -4.28 -12.87
N SER A 190 -42.50 -3.34 -13.80
CA SER A 190 -43.39 -2.18 -13.84
C SER A 190 -43.56 -1.73 -15.28
N ILE A 191 -44.26 -2.55 -16.07
CA ILE A 191 -44.95 -2.06 -17.28
C ILE A 191 -46.41 -2.54 -17.17
N PRO A 192 -47.38 -1.62 -17.24
CA PRO A 192 -48.80 -1.92 -17.02
C PRO A 192 -49.45 -2.47 -18.29
N VAL A 193 -50.46 -3.33 -18.10
CA VAL A 193 -51.70 -3.36 -18.89
C VAL A 193 -52.85 -3.58 -17.92
#